data_AF-A0A7C0TZR6-F1
#
_entry.id   AF-A0A7C0TZR6-F1
#
_cell.length_a   1.000
_cell.length_b   1.000
_cell.length_c   1.000
_cell.angle_alpha   90.00
_cell.angle_beta   90.00
_cell.angle_gamma   90.00
#
_symmetry.space_group_name_H-M   'P 1'
#
loop_
_entity.id
_entity.type
_entity.pdbx_description
1 polymer ?
#
loop_
_entity_poly.entity_id
_entity_poly.type
_entity_poly.pdbx_seq_one_letter_code
_entity_poly.pdbx_strand_id
1 'polypeptide(L)'
;MKLIKQGAEAKIYLAAFEELYFPFNEEKVIIKHRIPKRYRIKEIDEKLRKERTVREARILHRAKEFGVNAPYVYEVDLKDMKIIMEYIEGKRLKELLETIPIEERLRICREIGRQIGKLHEAGIVHGD
;
A
#
# COMPACT_ATOMS: atom_id res chain seq x y z
N MET A 1 11.83 -1.04 -14.10
CA MET A 1 10.47 -1.10 -13.49
C MET A 1 9.58 -2.09 -14.24
N LYS A 2 8.78 -2.89 -13.52
CA LYS A 2 7.89 -3.93 -14.07
C LYS A 2 6.47 -3.77 -13.52
N LEU A 3 5.46 -3.70 -14.39
CA LEU A 3 4.05 -3.73 -13.96
C LEU A 3 3.73 -5.12 -13.39
N ILE A 4 3.34 -5.18 -12.12
CA ILE A 4 3.01 -6.47 -11.45
C ILE A 4 1.51 -6.65 -11.23
N LYS A 5 0.75 -5.54 -11.17
CA LYS A 5 -0.70 -5.60 -10.98
C LYS A 5 -1.38 -4.32 -11.48
N GLN A 6 -2.56 -4.47 -12.05
CA GLN A 6 -3.43 -3.37 -12.40
C GLN A 6 -4.79 -3.58 -11.74
N GLY A 7 -5.20 -2.64 -10.90
CA GLY A 7 -6.52 -2.60 -10.29
C GLY A 7 -7.43 -1.58 -10.96
N ALA A 8 -8.63 -1.43 -10.39
CA ALA A 8 -9.56 -0.40 -10.83
C ALA A 8 -9.00 1.01 -10.61
N GLU A 9 -8.25 1.27 -9.54
CA GLU A 9 -7.81 2.64 -9.21
C GLU A 9 -6.34 2.92 -9.55
N ALA A 10 -5.48 1.92 -9.44
CA ALA A 10 -4.04 2.11 -9.54
C ALA A 10 -3.35 0.98 -10.33
N LYS A 11 -2.23 1.34 -10.94
CA LYS A 11 -1.22 0.40 -11.44
C LYS A 11 -0.11 0.29 -10.40
N ILE A 12 0.32 -0.93 -10.14
CA ILE A 12 1.37 -1.26 -9.18
C ILE A 12 2.58 -1.77 -9.95
N TYR A 13 3.70 -1.10 -9.79
CA TYR A 13 4.97 -1.45 -10.40
C TYR A 13 5.97 -1.89 -9.34
N LEU A 14 6.78 -2.89 -9.67
CA LEU A 14 7.95 -3.31 -8.92
C LEU A 14 9.20 -2.72 -9.58
N ALA A 15 10.11 -2.19 -8.78
CA ALA A 15 11.43 -1.74 -9.24
C ALA A 15 12.47 -2.07 -8.17
N ALA A 16 13.75 -2.12 -8.57
CA ALA A 16 14.82 -2.07 -7.58
C ALA A 16 14.96 -0.64 -7.04
N PHE A 17 15.35 -0.49 -5.77
CA PHE A 17 15.50 0.80 -5.11
C PHE A 17 16.53 1.69 -5.84
N GLU A 18 17.60 1.07 -6.34
CA GLU A 18 18.65 1.72 -7.11
C GLU A 18 18.20 2.28 -8.47
N GLU A 19 17.08 1.80 -9.03
CA GLU A 19 16.49 2.36 -10.26
C GLU A 19 15.88 3.75 -10.04
N LEU A 20 15.53 4.08 -8.78
CA LEU A 20 14.87 5.34 -8.43
C LEU A 20 15.77 6.28 -7.62
N TYR A 21 16.65 5.71 -6.81
CA TYR A 21 17.44 6.46 -5.82
C TYR A 21 18.94 6.15 -5.95
N PHE A 22 19.51 5.52 -4.93
CA PHE A 22 20.92 5.09 -4.87
C PHE A 22 20.98 3.59 -4.57
N PRO A 23 22.10 2.90 -4.89
CA PRO A 23 22.27 1.50 -4.55
C PRO A 23 22.10 1.24 -3.04
N PHE A 24 21.18 0.36 -2.69
CA PHE A 24 20.88 0.01 -1.30
C PHE A 24 20.47 -1.47 -1.21
N ASN A 25 21.42 -2.35 -0.88
CA ASN A 25 21.21 -3.75 -0.50
C ASN A 25 20.22 -4.56 -1.36
N GLU A 26 20.15 -4.34 -2.68
CA GLU A 26 19.18 -5.00 -3.59
C GLU A 26 17.71 -4.82 -3.16
N GLU A 27 17.43 -3.77 -2.39
CA GLU A 27 16.10 -3.47 -1.86
C GLU A 27 15.11 -3.25 -3.02
N LYS A 28 13.88 -3.72 -2.85
CA LYS A 28 12.81 -3.58 -3.84
C LYS A 28 11.78 -2.57 -3.36
N VAL A 29 11.16 -1.89 -4.31
CA VAL A 29 10.12 -0.89 -4.02
C VAL A 29 8.87 -1.12 -4.86
N ILE A 30 7.75 -0.74 -4.28
CA ILE A 30 6.47 -0.64 -4.95
C ILE A 30 6.20 0.81 -5.33
N ILE A 31 5.88 1.03 -6.60
CA ILE A 31 5.34 2.30 -7.10
C ILE A 31 3.85 2.09 -7.35
N LYS A 32 3.02 2.72 -6.53
CA LYS A 32 1.56 2.73 -6.70
C LYS A 32 1.15 4.01 -7.42
N HIS A 33 0.77 3.89 -8.69
CA HIS A 33 0.39 5.00 -9.56
C HIS A 33 -1.12 5.04 -9.77
N ARG A 34 -1.80 6.10 -9.30
CA ARG A 34 -3.24 6.32 -9.52
C ARG A 34 -3.49 6.89 -10.92
N ILE A 35 -4.11 6.08 -11.77
CA ILE A 35 -4.35 6.43 -13.18
C ILE A 35 -5.63 7.27 -13.35
N PRO A 36 -5.66 8.21 -14.32
CA PRO A 36 -6.85 9.02 -14.58
C PRO A 36 -8.08 8.18 -14.96
N LYS A 37 -9.26 8.64 -14.54
CA LYS A 37 -10.54 8.05 -14.96
C LYS A 37 -11.23 8.91 -16.01
N ARG A 38 -11.20 8.43 -17.26
CA ARG A 38 -11.77 9.12 -18.43
C ARG A 38 -13.28 9.40 -18.33
N TYR A 39 -14.00 8.65 -17.51
CA TYR A 39 -15.44 8.87 -17.28
C TYR A 39 -15.73 10.03 -16.31
N ARG A 40 -14.71 10.58 -15.63
CA ARG A 40 -14.84 11.73 -14.72
C ARG A 40 -14.40 13.01 -15.42
N ILE A 41 -14.97 14.12 -14.99
CA ILE A 41 -14.49 15.45 -15.34
C ILE A 41 -13.08 15.62 -14.73
N LYS A 42 -12.18 16.27 -15.48
CA LYS A 42 -10.75 16.33 -15.19
C LYS A 42 -10.47 16.87 -13.78
N GLU A 43 -11.13 17.96 -13.40
CA GLU A 43 -10.97 18.66 -12.14
C GLU A 43 -11.31 17.76 -10.94
N ILE A 44 -12.40 16.99 -11.07
CA ILE A 44 -12.85 16.06 -10.04
C ILE A 44 -11.87 14.89 -9.94
N ASP A 45 -11.45 14.33 -11.07
CA ASP A 45 -10.52 13.20 -11.06
C ASP A 45 -9.16 13.56 -10.48
N GLU A 46 -8.59 14.70 -10.86
CA GLU A 46 -7.33 15.20 -10.32
C GLU A 46 -7.43 15.45 -8.81
N LYS A 47 -8.50 16.12 -8.36
CA LYS A 47 -8.74 16.35 -6.93
C LYS A 47 -8.83 15.02 -6.16
N LEU A 48 -9.64 14.07 -6.62
CA LEU A 48 -9.82 12.78 -5.96
C LEU A 48 -8.52 11.98 -5.91
N ARG A 49 -7.77 11.89 -7.01
CA ARG A 49 -6.50 11.17 -7.04
C ARG A 49 -5.49 11.80 -6.08
N LYS A 50 -5.39 13.13 -6.06
CA LYS A 50 -4.50 13.86 -5.15
C LYS A 50 -4.86 13.61 -3.69
N GLU A 51 -6.12 13.82 -3.31
CA GLU A 51 -6.59 13.62 -1.94
C GLU A 51 -6.37 12.19 -1.45
N ARG A 52 -6.65 11.19 -2.30
CA ARG A 52 -6.46 9.77 -1.94
C ARG A 52 -4.98 9.40 -1.83
N THR A 53 -4.12 9.94 -2.69
CA THR A 53 -2.67 9.74 -2.61
C THR A 53 -2.11 10.31 -1.31
N VAL A 54 -2.46 11.55 -0.96
CA VAL A 54 -2.06 12.18 0.31
C VAL A 54 -2.60 11.41 1.52
N ARG A 55 -3.90 11.06 1.49
CA ARG A 55 -4.56 10.36 2.60
C ARG A 55 -3.92 8.99 2.85
N GLU A 56 -3.67 8.22 1.80
CA GLU A 56 -3.05 6.90 1.94
C GLU A 56 -1.64 6.99 2.54
N ALA A 57 -0.79 7.89 2.04
CA ALA A 57 0.55 8.06 2.59
C ALA A 57 0.54 8.47 4.07
N ARG A 58 -0.37 9.40 4.45
CA ARG A 58 -0.55 9.82 5.85
C ARG A 58 -1.03 8.69 6.75
N ILE A 59 -1.99 7.89 6.28
CA ILE A 59 -2.51 6.73 7.03
C ILE A 59 -1.41 5.69 7.23
N LEU A 60 -0.64 5.37 6.19
CA LEU A 60 0.46 4.41 6.28
C LEU A 60 1.51 4.85 7.30
N HIS A 61 1.91 6.12 7.27
CA HIS A 61 2.87 6.68 8.22
C HIS A 61 2.33 6.60 9.66
N ARG A 62 1.11 7.11 9.91
CA ARG A 62 0.49 7.10 11.24
C ARG A 62 0.26 5.67 11.76
N ALA A 63 -0.17 4.75 10.90
CA ALA A 63 -0.33 3.36 11.29
C ALA A 63 0.99 2.76 11.78
N LYS A 64 2.10 3.06 11.10
CA LYS A 64 3.42 2.58 11.51
C LYS A 64 3.90 3.20 12.83
N GLU A 65 3.62 4.49 13.10
CA GLU A 65 3.89 5.12 14.41
C GLU A 65 3.21 4.39 15.57
N PHE A 66 2.03 3.79 15.33
CA PHE A 66 1.29 2.98 16.29
C PHE A 66 1.65 1.48 16.24
N GLY A 67 2.77 1.14 15.59
CA GLY A 67 3.29 -0.23 15.55
C GLY A 67 2.45 -1.20 14.72
N VAL A 68 1.67 -0.68 13.78
CA VAL A 68 1.00 -1.49 12.74
C VAL A 68 2.03 -1.90 11.70
N ASN A 69 2.01 -3.17 11.29
CA ASN A 69 2.86 -3.70 10.23
C ASN A 69 2.38 -3.20 8.85
N ALA A 70 2.72 -1.95 8.53
CA ALA A 70 2.47 -1.29 7.25
C ALA A 70 3.78 -1.11 6.47
N PRO A 71 3.77 -0.91 5.14
CA PRO A 71 4.97 -0.56 4.39
C PRO A 71 5.51 0.83 4.78
N TYR A 72 6.83 1.02 4.75
CA TYR A 72 7.43 2.36 4.78
C TYR A 72 7.09 3.12 3.50
N VAL A 73 6.77 4.42 3.63
CA VAL A 73 6.62 5.32 2.48
C VAL A 73 7.94 6.05 2.26
N TYR A 74 8.53 5.88 1.09
CA TYR A 74 9.77 6.54 0.71
C TYR A 74 9.52 7.90 0.07
N GLU A 75 8.51 7.99 -0.80
CA GLU A 75 8.19 9.23 -1.52
C GLU A 75 6.71 9.31 -1.90
N VAL A 76 6.20 10.54 -1.95
CA VAL A 76 4.84 10.87 -2.41
C VAL A 76 4.93 11.91 -3.52
N ASP A 77 4.67 11.49 -4.75
CA ASP A 77 4.66 12.37 -5.93
C ASP A 77 3.21 12.76 -6.26
N LEU A 78 2.87 14.01 -5.97
CA LEU A 78 1.55 14.58 -6.24
C LEU A 78 1.39 15.15 -7.66
N LYS A 79 2.47 15.19 -8.46
CA LYS A 79 2.38 15.57 -9.87
C LYS A 79 1.86 14.40 -10.69
N ASP A 80 2.44 13.21 -10.49
CA ASP A 80 2.02 12.00 -11.20
C ASP A 80 1.07 11.10 -10.38
N MET A 81 0.71 11.50 -9.16
CA MET A 81 -0.17 10.75 -8.26
C MET A 81 0.37 9.36 -7.93
N LYS A 82 1.66 9.31 -7.54
CA LYS A 82 2.38 8.09 -7.18
C LYS A 82 2.73 8.07 -5.70
N ILE A 83 2.77 6.88 -5.12
CA ILE A 83 3.42 6.61 -3.83
C ILE A 83 4.48 5.55 -4.08
N ILE A 84 5.71 5.85 -3.66
CA ILE A 84 6.83 4.91 -3.67
C ILE A 84 7.00 4.40 -2.24
N MET A 85 6.91 3.10 -2.05
CA MET A 85 6.85 2.46 -0.74
C MET A 85 7.60 1.13 -0.73
N GLU A 86 7.89 0.64 0.48
CA GLU A 86 8.51 -0.66 0.76
C GLU A 86 7.80 -1.79 0.02
N TYR A 87 8.57 -2.66 -0.62
CA TYR A 87 8.06 -3.94 -1.12
C TYR A 87 8.03 -4.95 0.03
N ILE A 88 6.82 -5.37 0.42
CA ILE A 88 6.65 -6.43 1.40
C ILE A 88 6.72 -7.77 0.69
N GLU A 89 7.80 -8.52 0.91
CA GLU A 89 7.93 -9.88 0.42
C GLU A 89 6.97 -10.82 1.15
N GLY A 90 6.20 -11.60 0.38
CA GLY A 90 5.27 -12.57 0.94
C GLY A 90 4.13 -12.91 0.00
N LYS A 91 3.23 -13.77 0.49
CA LYS A 91 1.99 -14.14 -0.20
C LYS A 91 0.84 -13.26 0.27
N ARG A 92 -0.12 -12.98 -0.60
CA ARG A 92 -1.32 -12.25 -0.18
C ARG A 92 -2.12 -13.14 0.77
N LEU A 93 -2.67 -12.55 1.81
CA LEU A 93 -3.43 -13.28 2.83
C LEU A 93 -4.50 -14.19 2.22
N LYS A 94 -5.27 -13.70 1.25
CA LYS A 94 -6.34 -14.49 0.61
C LYS A 94 -5.82 -15.77 -0.07
N GLU A 95 -4.61 -15.73 -0.64
CA GLU A 95 -4.00 -16.90 -1.31
C GLU A 95 -3.45 -17.88 -0.26
N LEU A 96 -2.93 -17.34 0.84
CA LEU A 96 -2.39 -18.13 1.93
C LEU A 96 -3.50 -18.87 2.68
N LEU A 97 -4.61 -18.20 2.97
CA LEU A 97 -5.73 -18.79 3.72
C LEU A 97 -6.37 -19.99 3.00
N GLU A 98 -6.29 -20.09 1.68
CA GLU A 98 -6.81 -21.24 0.94
C GLU A 98 -5.95 -22.51 1.10
N THR A 99 -4.67 -22.35 1.42
CA THR A 99 -3.66 -23.43 1.32
C THR A 99 -3.17 -23.96 2.67
N ILE A 100 -3.41 -23.23 3.76
CA ILE A 100 -2.91 -23.59 5.09
C ILE A 100 -3.97 -24.31 5.96
N PRO A 101 -3.56 -25.13 6.95
CA PRO A 101 -4.46 -25.76 7.93
C PRO A 101 -5.24 -24.77 8.79
N ILE A 102 -6.37 -25.21 9.36
CA ILE A 102 -7.28 -24.35 10.14
C ILE A 102 -6.60 -23.72 11.36
N GLU A 103 -5.70 -24.43 12.02
CA GLU A 103 -4.96 -23.96 13.19
C GLU A 103 -4.11 -22.73 12.84
N GLU A 104 -3.44 -22.77 11.70
CA GLU A 104 -2.62 -21.67 11.21
C GLU A 104 -3.50 -20.48 10.76
N ARG A 105 -4.65 -20.75 10.13
CA ARG A 105 -5.64 -19.70 9.80
C ARG A 105 -6.07 -18.95 11.06
N LEU A 106 -6.40 -19.67 12.14
CA LEU A 106 -6.81 -19.07 13.40
C LEU A 106 -5.71 -18.20 14.00
N ARG A 107 -4.45 -18.64 13.93
CA ARG A 107 -3.29 -17.85 14.40
C ARG A 107 -3.16 -16.54 13.63
N ILE A 108 -3.25 -16.59 12.30
CA ILE A 108 -3.16 -15.41 11.42
C ILE A 108 -4.36 -14.47 11.65
N CYS A 109 -5.58 -14.99 11.75
CA CYS A 109 -6.77 -14.18 12.03
C CYS A 109 -6.67 -13.42 13.37
N ARG A 110 -6.10 -14.05 14.41
CA ARG A 110 -5.82 -13.35 15.67
C ARG A 110 -4.82 -12.21 15.50
N GLU A 111 -3.78 -12.43 14.70
CA GLU A 111 -2.80 -11.38 14.41
C GLU A 111 -3.41 -10.22 13.62
N ILE A 112 -4.26 -10.50 12.63
CA ILE A 112 -5.02 -9.48 11.91
C ILE A 112 -5.88 -8.66 12.89
N GLY A 113 -6.58 -9.33 13.80
CA GLY A 113 -7.37 -8.65 14.85
C GLY A 113 -6.52 -7.73 15.72
N ARG A 114 -5.31 -8.15 16.10
CA ARG A 114 -4.36 -7.30 16.84
C ARG A 114 -3.91 -6.08 16.04
N GLN A 115 -3.60 -6.25 14.75
CA GLN A 115 -3.20 -5.14 13.88
C GLN A 115 -4.35 -4.15 13.65
N ILE A 116 -5.59 -4.64 13.51
CA ILE A 116 -6.79 -3.79 13.44
C ILE A 116 -7.01 -3.03 14.76
N GLY A 117 -6.81 -3.69 15.91
CA GLY A 117 -6.88 -3.02 17.22
C GLY A 117 -5.94 -1.81 17.30
N LYS A 118 -4.68 -1.99 16.90
CA LYS A 118 -3.69 -0.90 16.82
C LYS A 118 -4.11 0.23 15.87
N LEU A 119 -4.71 -0.08 14.72
CA LEU A 119 -5.25 0.94 13.81
C LEU A 119 -6.35 1.76 14.49
N HIS A 120 -7.27 1.10 15.20
CA HIS A 120 -8.34 1.79 15.91
C HIS A 120 -7.82 2.64 17.07
N GLU A 121 -6.81 2.18 17.81
CA GLU A 121 -6.12 2.98 18.84
C GLU A 121 -5.45 4.24 18.24
N ALA A 122 -4.97 4.15 17.00
CA ALA A 122 -4.45 5.31 16.26
C ALA A 122 -5.55 6.28 15.77
N GLY A 123 -6.83 5.97 16.00
CA GLY A 123 -7.98 6.72 15.47
C GLY A 123 -8.20 6.50 13.97
N ILE A 124 -7.71 5.39 13.41
CA ILE A 124 -7.81 5.08 11.98
C ILE A 124 -8.89 4.03 11.76
N VAL A 125 -9.89 4.38 10.95
CA VAL A 125 -10.86 3.42 10.40
C VAL A 125 -10.49 3.15 8.95
N HIS A 126 -10.20 1.90 8.60
CA HIS A 126 -9.67 1.52 7.28
C HIS A 126 -10.68 1.80 6.14
N GLY A 127 -11.93 1.37 6.30
CA GLY A 127 -13.03 1.71 5.39
C GLY A 127 -13.12 0.89 4.09
N ASP A 128 -12.35 -0.21 4.01
CA ASP A 128 -12.35 -1.28 2.99
C ASP A 128 -11.87 -2.57 3.66
#